data_AF-A0A3D4YKM6-F1
#
_entry.id   AF-A0A3D4YKM6-F1
#
_cell.length_a   1.000
_cell.length_b   1.000
_cell.length_c   1.000
_cell.angle_alpha   90.00
_cell.angle_beta   90.00
_cell.angle_gamma   90.00
#
_symmetry.space_group_name_H-M   'P 1'
#
loop_
_entity.id
_entity.type
_entity.pdbx_description
1 polymer ?
#
loop_
_entity_poly.entity_id
_entity_poly.type
_entity_poly.pdbx_seq_one_letter_code
_entity_poly.pdbx_strand_id
1 'polypeptide(L)'
;HANYESWPPYSRGVELFLDACFWAVLFVNFGLIVTVIAHFVYDLVLFGIFAATGSSVEYRVSAAIILLVLLAPALVVLWRWARQRGFTTAPEDARFGAWTRLAAEEPRAPIIASQPGVIAARARRLAVAAAVAGVIVAVARPPKPTLGPQFTADRQRVLVAADSMLLSHGGNPAGWTRLTGTGADT
;
A
#
# COMPACT_ATOMS: atom_id res chain seq x y z
N HIS A 1 15.93 2.75 0.23
CA HIS A 1 14.59 3.04 -0.32
C HIS A 1 14.02 4.40 0.10
N ALA A 2 14.85 5.45 0.28
CA ALA A 2 14.43 6.73 0.87
C ALA A 2 14.99 7.99 0.17
N ASN A 3 15.35 7.91 -1.12
CA ASN A 3 15.99 9.03 -1.84
C ASN A 3 15.04 9.75 -2.83
N TYR A 4 13.73 9.63 -2.65
CA TYR A 4 12.77 10.44 -3.41
C TYR A 4 12.29 11.58 -2.52
N GLU A 5 12.17 12.77 -3.08
CA GLU A 5 11.73 13.95 -2.35
C GLU A 5 10.34 13.69 -1.72
N SER A 6 10.27 13.72 -0.39
CA SER A 6 9.02 13.60 0.36
C SER A 6 8.86 14.82 1.26
N TRP A 7 7.69 15.46 1.19
CA TRP A 7 7.38 16.63 2.01
C TRP A 7 6.14 16.37 2.85
N PRO A 8 6.18 16.61 4.18
CA PRO A 8 7.36 16.92 5.00
C PRO A 8 8.41 15.78 5.03
N PRO A 9 9.66 16.01 5.46
CA PRO A 9 10.73 14.98 5.44
C PRO A 9 10.41 13.70 6.24
N TYR A 10 9.53 13.81 7.23
CA TYR A 10 9.08 12.68 8.04
C TYR A 10 7.89 11.92 7.43
N SER A 11 7.25 12.44 6.37
CA SER A 11 5.99 11.89 5.84
C SER A 11 6.16 10.45 5.39
N ARG A 12 7.29 10.14 4.72
CA ARG A 12 7.61 8.77 4.32
C ARG A 12 7.80 7.83 5.51
N GLY A 13 8.44 8.31 6.58
CA GLY A 13 8.59 7.53 7.81
C GLY A 13 7.24 7.20 8.45
N VAL A 14 6.34 8.18 8.49
CA VAL A 14 4.98 7.98 9.01
C VAL A 14 4.17 7.03 8.14
N GLU A 15 4.22 7.19 6.81
CA GLU A 15 3.54 6.30 5.85
C GLU A 15 3.99 4.85 6.03
N LEU A 16 5.31 4.60 6.00
CA LEU A 16 5.87 3.26 6.16
C LEU A 16 5.61 2.68 7.56
N PHE A 17 5.60 3.51 8.60
CA PHE A 17 5.26 3.07 9.95
C PHE A 17 3.81 2.60 10.04
N LEU A 18 2.86 3.37 9.48
CA LEU A 18 1.45 3.00 9.47
C LEU A 18 1.21 1.74 8.64
N ASP A 19 1.88 1.63 7.48
CA ASP A 19 1.83 0.43 6.64
C ASP A 19 2.39 -0.79 7.38
N ALA A 20 3.55 -0.68 8.03
CA ALA A 20 4.11 -1.75 8.85
C ALA A 20 3.20 -2.14 10.02
N CYS A 21 2.56 -1.19 10.69
CA CYS A 21 1.57 -1.47 11.73
C CYS A 21 0.37 -2.24 11.19
N PHE A 22 -0.12 -1.87 10.00
CA PHE A 22 -1.22 -2.58 9.34
C PHE A 22 -0.84 -4.04 9.04
N TRP A 23 0.34 -4.28 8.45
CA TRP A 23 0.83 -5.64 8.19
C TRP A 23 1.08 -6.43 9.48
N ALA A 24 1.57 -5.79 10.55
CA ALA A 24 1.76 -6.44 11.85
C ALA A 24 0.42 -6.90 12.46
N VAL A 25 -0.64 -6.08 12.37
CA VAL A 25 -1.98 -6.46 12.83
C VAL A 25 -2.51 -7.66 12.03
N LEU A 26 -2.36 -7.65 10.71
CA LEU A 26 -2.76 -8.80 9.88
C LEU A 26 -1.97 -10.06 10.25
N PHE A 27 -0.66 -9.93 10.45
CA PHE A 27 0.21 -11.04 10.83
C PHE A 27 -0.18 -11.67 12.16
N VAL A 28 -0.43 -10.85 13.19
CA VAL A 28 -0.80 -11.36 14.52
C VAL A 28 -2.18 -12.05 14.50
N ASN A 29 -3.12 -11.60 13.68
CA ASN A 29 -4.48 -12.15 13.66
C ASN A 29 -4.65 -13.33 12.69
N PHE A 30 -3.96 -13.32 11.55
CA PHE A 30 -4.17 -14.24 10.43
C PHE A 30 -2.91 -14.99 9.98
N GLY A 31 -1.75 -14.65 10.55
CA GLY A 31 -0.51 -15.36 10.33
C GLY A 31 0.24 -14.97 9.06
N LEU A 32 1.33 -15.69 8.82
CA LEU A 32 2.27 -15.40 7.74
C LEU A 32 1.60 -15.51 6.36
N ILE A 33 0.90 -16.60 6.08
CA ILE A 33 0.36 -16.89 4.74
C ILE A 33 -0.65 -15.83 4.32
N VAL A 34 -1.61 -15.49 5.18
CA VAL A 34 -2.62 -14.46 4.87
C VAL A 34 -1.95 -13.10 4.67
N THR A 35 -0.97 -12.75 5.51
CA THR A 35 -0.26 -11.47 5.41
C THR A 35 0.51 -11.35 4.11
N VAL A 36 1.25 -12.39 3.71
CA VAL A 36 2.02 -12.40 2.45
C VAL A 36 1.09 -12.32 1.24
N ILE A 37 -0.02 -13.06 1.25
CA ILE A 37 -1.03 -12.98 0.16
C ILE A 37 -1.64 -11.57 0.11
N ALA A 38 -2.00 -10.99 1.24
CA ALA A 38 -2.59 -9.65 1.30
C ALA A 38 -1.60 -8.57 0.83
N HIS A 39 -0.32 -8.68 1.19
CA HIS A 39 0.73 -7.77 0.74
C HIS A 39 0.94 -7.87 -0.78
N PHE A 40 1.00 -9.10 -1.30
CA PHE A 40 1.09 -9.34 -2.73
C PHE A 40 -0.12 -8.77 -3.50
N VAL A 41 -1.34 -8.93 -2.97
CA VAL A 41 -2.55 -8.34 -3.55
C VAL A 41 -2.50 -6.82 -3.53
N TYR A 42 -2.01 -6.23 -2.43
CA TYR A 42 -1.82 -4.77 -2.31
C TYR A 42 -0.86 -4.26 -3.40
N ASP A 43 0.28 -4.93 -3.59
CA ASP A 43 1.25 -4.58 -4.64
C ASP A 43 0.64 -4.71 -6.05
N LEU A 44 -0.11 -5.78 -6.32
CA LEU A 44 -0.79 -5.96 -7.61
C LEU A 44 -1.80 -4.86 -7.89
N VAL A 45 -2.52 -4.37 -6.88
CA VAL A 45 -3.44 -3.24 -7.05
C VAL A 45 -2.65 -1.98 -7.41
N LEU A 46 -1.57 -1.68 -6.70
CA LEU A 46 -0.74 -0.50 -6.98
C LEU A 46 -0.14 -0.54 -8.39
N PHE A 47 0.50 -1.65 -8.77
CA PHE A 47 1.03 -1.82 -10.12
C PHE A 47 -0.08 -1.86 -11.19
N GLY A 48 -1.22 -2.45 -10.86
CA GLY A 48 -2.38 -2.56 -11.73
C GLY A 48 -2.97 -1.19 -12.10
N ILE A 49 -3.02 -0.25 -11.16
CA ILE A 49 -3.45 1.13 -11.44
C ILE A 49 -2.54 1.77 -12.48
N PHE A 50 -1.22 1.71 -12.30
CA PHE A 50 -0.27 2.27 -13.27
C PHE A 50 -0.39 1.57 -14.63
N ALA A 51 -0.49 0.23 -14.64
CA ALA A 51 -0.64 -0.52 -15.88
C ALA A 51 -1.94 -0.15 -16.63
N ALA A 52 -3.05 0.06 -15.91
CA ALA A 52 -4.34 0.38 -16.49
C ALA A 52 -4.43 1.83 -17.04
N THR A 53 -3.61 2.76 -16.54
CA THR A 53 -3.57 4.14 -17.05
C THR A 53 -2.86 4.27 -18.40
N GLY A 54 -2.03 3.29 -18.77
CA GLY A 54 -1.35 3.26 -20.07
C GLY A 54 -2.29 2.85 -21.19
N SER A 55 -2.22 3.55 -22.33
CA SER A 55 -3.11 3.31 -23.48
C SER A 55 -2.49 2.44 -24.57
N SER A 56 -1.21 2.07 -24.45
CA SER A 56 -0.55 1.16 -25.40
C SER A 56 -1.01 -0.28 -25.20
N VAL A 57 -0.79 -1.14 -26.21
CA VAL A 57 -1.20 -2.56 -26.15
C VAL A 57 -0.44 -3.29 -25.06
N GLU A 58 0.83 -2.98 -24.86
CA GLU A 58 1.69 -3.57 -23.84
C GLU A 58 1.17 -3.29 -22.42
N TYR A 59 0.71 -2.06 -22.18
CA TYR A 59 0.09 -1.67 -20.91
C TYR A 59 -1.23 -2.41 -20.68
N ARG A 60 -2.07 -2.54 -21.71
CA ARG A 60 -3.33 -3.30 -21.63
C ARG A 60 -3.10 -4.79 -21.36
N VAL A 61 -2.12 -5.41 -22.02
CA VAL A 61 -1.74 -6.81 -21.77
C VAL A 61 -1.22 -6.97 -20.34
N SER A 62 -0.37 -6.07 -19.87
CA SER A 62 0.14 -6.08 -18.50
C SER A 62 -0.98 -5.94 -17.48
N ALA A 63 -1.92 -5.01 -17.69
CA ALA A 63 -3.09 -4.83 -16.84
C ALA A 63 -3.99 -6.09 -16.81
N ALA A 64 -4.18 -6.77 -17.95
CA ALA A 64 -4.94 -8.00 -18.02
C ALA A 64 -4.28 -9.16 -17.25
N ILE A 65 -2.95 -9.31 -17.35
CA ILE A 65 -2.18 -10.30 -16.59
C ILE A 65 -2.28 -9.99 -15.09
N ILE A 66 -2.06 -8.74 -14.68
CA ILE A 66 -2.16 -8.31 -13.28
C ILE A 66 -3.56 -8.60 -12.74
N LEU A 67 -4.62 -8.25 -13.49
CA LEU A 67 -6.00 -8.52 -13.10
C LEU A 67 -6.27 -10.02 -12.91
N LEU A 68 -5.77 -10.87 -13.81
CA LEU A 68 -5.93 -12.31 -13.70
C LEU A 68 -5.26 -12.85 -12.42
N VAL A 69 -4.04 -12.41 -12.13
CA VAL A 69 -3.30 -12.84 -10.93
C VAL A 69 -3.94 -12.27 -9.66
N LEU A 70 -4.41 -11.03 -9.69
CA LEU A 70 -5.15 -10.39 -8.59
C LEU A 70 -6.41 -11.17 -8.22
N LEU A 71 -7.11 -11.70 -9.22
CA LEU A 71 -8.31 -12.52 -9.02
C LEU A 71 -8.01 -13.95 -8.57
N ALA A 72 -6.77 -14.44 -8.67
CA ALA A 72 -6.41 -15.82 -8.36
C ALA A 72 -6.90 -16.30 -6.96
N PRO A 73 -6.66 -15.60 -5.83
CA PRO A 73 -7.16 -16.04 -4.53
C PRO A 73 -8.69 -16.12 -4.49
N ALA A 74 -9.40 -15.15 -5.10
CA ALA A 74 -10.86 -15.16 -5.17
C ALA A 74 -11.40 -16.31 -6.04
N LEU A 75 -10.74 -16.60 -7.16
CA LEU A 75 -11.09 -17.71 -8.05
C LEU A 75 -10.89 -19.06 -7.35
N VAL A 76 -9.85 -19.22 -6.54
CA VAL A 76 -9.63 -20.44 -5.74
C VAL A 76 -10.76 -20.64 -4.71
N VAL A 77 -11.16 -19.57 -4.02
CA VAL A 77 -12.28 -19.61 -3.06
C VAL A 77 -13.59 -19.93 -3.78
N LEU A 78 -13.86 -19.29 -4.92
CA LEU A 78 -15.06 -19.53 -5.72
C LEU A 78 -15.12 -20.97 -6.24
N TRP A 79 -13.99 -21.51 -6.69
CA TRP A 79 -13.87 -22.88 -7.15
C TRP A 79 -14.13 -23.89 -6.02
N ARG A 80 -13.56 -23.66 -4.84
CA ARG A 80 -13.82 -24.48 -3.65
C ARG A 80 -15.28 -24.42 -3.23
N TRP A 81 -15.86 -23.22 -3.20
CA TRP A 81 -17.28 -23.01 -2.90
C TRP A 81 -18.18 -23.76 -3.89
N ALA A 82 -17.91 -23.66 -5.20
CA ALA A 82 -18.69 -24.36 -6.22
C ALA A 82 -18.63 -25.89 -6.05
N ARG A 83 -17.49 -26.44 -5.61
CA ARG A 83 -17.33 -27.87 -5.33
C ARG A 83 -18.01 -28.32 -4.04
N GLN A 84 -17.93 -27.50 -2.98
CA GLN A 84 -18.47 -27.82 -1.65
C GLN A 84 -19.97 -27.48 -1.52
N ARG A 85 -20.52 -26.69 -2.46
CA ARG A 85 -21.92 -26.24 -2.50
C ARG A 85 -22.41 -25.57 -1.21
N GLY A 86 -21.52 -24.88 -0.50
CA GLY A 86 -21.86 -24.20 0.74
C GLY A 86 -20.66 -23.54 1.40
N PHE A 87 -20.95 -22.69 2.39
CA PHE A 87 -19.93 -22.15 3.30
C PHE A 87 -19.81 -23.07 4.50
N THR A 88 -18.59 -23.44 4.84
CA THR A 88 -18.28 -24.12 6.10
C THR A 88 -17.80 -23.10 7.11
N THR A 89 -18.07 -23.34 8.39
CA THR A 89 -17.50 -22.52 9.46
C THR A 89 -16.00 -22.70 9.46
N ALA A 90 -15.25 -21.60 9.37
CA ALA A 90 -13.81 -21.64 9.47
C ALA A 90 -13.42 -22.21 10.85
N PRO A 91 -12.60 -23.28 10.89
CA PRO A 91 -12.14 -23.85 12.14
C PRO A 91 -11.23 -22.84 12.88
N GLU A 92 -11.13 -22.96 14.20
CA GLU A 92 -10.42 -21.95 15.02
C GLU A 92 -8.94 -21.82 14.68
N ASP A 93 -8.32 -22.88 14.17
CA ASP A 93 -6.94 -22.92 13.68
C ASP A 93 -6.72 -22.16 12.37
N ALA A 94 -7.79 -21.92 11.60
CA ALA A 94 -7.74 -21.04 10.42
C ALA A 94 -7.57 -19.56 10.82
N ARG A 95 -7.91 -19.20 12.06
CA ARG A 95 -7.45 -17.96 12.69
C ARG A 95 -6.11 -18.31 13.32
N PHE A 96 -5.09 -17.48 13.15
CA PHE A 96 -3.74 -17.78 13.66
C PHE A 96 -3.64 -17.63 15.19
N GLY A 97 -4.71 -17.96 15.92
CA GLY A 97 -4.81 -17.93 17.38
C GLY A 97 -4.02 -19.05 18.07
N ALA A 98 -3.50 -20.02 17.32
CA ALA A 98 -2.55 -21.01 17.82
C ALA A 98 -1.14 -20.42 18.09
N TRP A 99 -0.87 -19.16 17.73
CA TRP A 99 0.37 -18.49 18.14
C TRP A 99 0.40 -18.38 19.67
N THR A 100 1.09 -19.33 20.28
CA THR A 100 1.47 -19.32 21.68
C THR A 100 2.89 -18.78 21.72
N ARG A 101 3.13 -17.78 22.58
CA ARG A 101 4.49 -17.30 22.85
C ARG A 101 5.30 -18.54 23.26
N LEU A 102 6.23 -18.99 22.43
CA LEU A 102 7.17 -20.05 22.80
C LEU A 102 7.87 -19.56 24.06
N ALA A 103 7.42 -20.05 25.21
CA ALA A 103 8.08 -19.85 26.48
C ALA A 103 9.35 -20.70 26.44
N ALA A 104 10.34 -20.26 25.67
CA ALA A 104 11.71 -20.65 25.96
C ALA A 104 12.00 -20.02 27.31
N GLU A 105 12.03 -20.85 28.34
CA GLU A 105 12.36 -20.47 29.71
C GLU A 105 13.85 -20.07 29.72
N GLU A 106 14.15 -18.82 29.37
CA GLU A 106 15.46 -18.24 29.66
C GLU A 106 15.69 -18.32 31.17
N PRO A 107 16.87 -18.77 31.65
CA PRO A 107 17.19 -18.79 33.07
C PRO A 107 16.92 -17.43 33.69
N ARG A 108 15.86 -17.38 34.50
CA ARG A 108 15.30 -16.15 35.04
C ARG A 108 16.27 -15.60 36.08
N ALA A 109 17.15 -14.69 35.69
CA ALA A 109 17.74 -13.73 36.63
C ALA A 109 16.58 -13.09 37.42
N PRO A 110 16.72 -12.79 38.72
CA PRO A 110 15.62 -12.22 39.51
C PRO A 110 15.17 -10.90 38.88
N ILE A 111 14.10 -10.99 38.09
CA ILE A 111 13.43 -9.84 37.50
C ILE A 111 12.71 -9.17 38.66
N ILE A 112 13.22 -8.03 39.10
CA ILE A 112 12.43 -7.11 39.93
C ILE A 112 11.13 -6.91 39.16
N ALA A 113 10.01 -7.33 39.76
CA ALA A 113 8.71 -7.24 39.12
C ALA A 113 8.48 -5.79 38.69
N SER A 114 8.65 -5.52 37.40
CA SER A 114 8.18 -4.27 36.82
C SER A 114 6.67 -4.36 36.93
N GLN A 115 6.10 -3.57 37.84
CA GLN A 115 4.67 -3.34 37.92
C GLN A 115 4.22 -3.07 36.48
N PRO A 116 3.25 -3.81 35.92
CA PRO A 116 2.73 -3.48 34.60
C PRO A 116 2.39 -2.00 34.66
N GLY A 117 3.12 -1.20 33.90
CA GLY A 117 2.86 0.22 33.78
C GLY A 117 1.48 0.30 33.19
N VAL A 118 0.46 0.33 34.05
CA VAL A 118 -0.91 0.60 33.65
C VAL A 118 -0.77 1.98 33.08
N ILE A 119 -0.71 2.08 31.74
CA ILE A 119 -0.97 3.33 31.05
C ILE A 119 -2.30 3.74 31.64
N ALA A 120 -2.24 4.68 32.59
CA ALA A 120 -3.38 5.00 33.42
C ALA A 120 -4.53 5.23 32.46
N ALA A 121 -5.75 4.83 32.78
CA ALA A 121 -6.88 5.04 31.87
C ALA A 121 -6.93 6.50 31.36
N ARG A 122 -6.40 7.44 32.17
CA ARG A 122 -6.07 8.82 31.80
C ARG A 122 -5.02 8.96 30.69
N ALA A 123 -3.85 8.34 30.78
CA ALA A 123 -2.82 8.37 29.74
C ALA A 123 -3.32 7.77 28.41
N ARG A 124 -4.12 6.69 28.45
CA ARG A 124 -4.76 6.14 27.24
C ARG A 124 -5.79 7.12 26.65
N ARG A 125 -6.62 7.74 27.49
CA ARG A 125 -7.58 8.77 27.06
C ARG A 125 -6.89 10.01 26.50
N LEU A 126 -5.76 10.42 27.08
CA LEU A 126 -4.94 11.53 26.60
C LEU A 126 -4.26 11.19 25.26
N ALA A 127 -3.77 9.97 25.09
CA ALA A 127 -3.23 9.52 23.80
C ALA A 127 -4.31 9.49 22.71
N VAL A 128 -5.51 8.99 23.02
CA VAL A 128 -6.65 9.01 22.09
C VAL A 128 -7.08 10.45 21.81
N ALA A 129 -7.17 11.31 22.82
CA ALA A 129 -7.51 12.72 22.64
C ALA A 129 -6.46 13.46 21.79
N ALA A 130 -5.18 13.19 22.00
CA ALA A 130 -4.09 13.75 21.20
C ALA A 130 -4.13 13.24 19.75
N ALA A 131 -4.45 11.96 19.53
CA ALA A 131 -4.63 11.40 18.20
C ALA A 131 -5.83 12.04 17.48
N VAL A 132 -6.98 12.16 18.17
CA VAL A 132 -8.18 12.80 17.62
C VAL A 132 -7.93 14.28 17.34
N ALA A 133 -7.28 15.01 18.27
CA ALA A 133 -6.89 16.40 18.05
C ALA A 133 -5.92 16.53 16.87
N GLY A 134 -4.97 15.60 16.72
CA GLY A 134 -4.06 15.52 15.58
C GLY A 134 -4.81 15.34 14.26
N VAL A 135 -5.82 14.46 14.22
CA VAL A 135 -6.69 14.26 13.05
C VAL A 135 -7.51 15.50 12.75
N ILE A 136 -8.14 16.12 13.77
CA ILE A 136 -8.92 17.36 13.60
C ILE A 136 -8.02 18.46 13.06
N VAL A 137 -6.81 18.64 13.60
CA VAL A 137 -5.86 19.64 13.12
C VAL A 137 -5.36 19.31 11.71
N ALA A 138 -5.19 18.03 11.35
CA ALA A 138 -4.80 17.64 10.00
C ALA A 138 -5.91 17.93 8.97
N VAL A 139 -7.17 17.68 9.31
CA VAL A 139 -8.33 17.84 8.42
C VAL A 139 -8.83 19.29 8.37
N ALA A 140 -8.82 20.00 9.50
CA ALA A 140 -9.29 21.38 9.62
C ALA A 140 -8.25 22.42 9.19
N ARG A 141 -7.00 22.01 8.90
CA ARG A 141 -6.01 22.90 8.31
C ARG A 141 -6.47 23.25 6.89
N PRO A 142 -6.72 24.53 6.59
CA PRO A 142 -7.02 24.94 5.22
C PRO A 142 -5.83 24.52 4.34
N PRO A 143 -6.06 24.01 3.13
CA PRO A 143 -4.98 23.66 2.22
C PRO A 143 -4.20 24.95 1.95
N LYS A 144 -3.03 25.09 2.58
CA LYS A 144 -2.09 26.12 2.21
C LYS A 144 -1.68 25.84 0.76
N PRO A 145 -1.57 26.85 -0.10
CA PRO A 145 -1.03 26.65 -1.44
C PRO A 145 0.29 25.90 -1.30
N THR A 146 0.37 24.77 -2.00
CA THR A 146 1.56 23.94 -2.06
C THR A 146 2.74 24.80 -2.50
N LEU A 147 3.71 25.03 -1.62
CA LEU A 147 5.00 25.67 -1.91
C LEU A 147 5.91 24.71 -2.69
N GLY A 148 5.40 24.18 -3.80
CA GLY A 148 6.09 23.32 -4.74
C GLY A 148 5.52 23.56 -6.15
N PRO A 149 6.23 23.15 -7.22
CA PRO A 149 5.70 23.27 -8.56
C PRO A 149 4.38 22.51 -8.63
N GLN A 150 3.28 23.21 -8.85
CA GLN A 150 2.06 22.53 -9.26
C GLN A 150 2.33 21.99 -10.66
N PHE A 151 2.10 20.69 -10.86
CA PHE A 151 2.10 20.09 -12.19
C PHE A 151 0.84 20.55 -12.92
N THR A 152 0.83 21.80 -13.38
CA THR A 152 -0.25 22.42 -14.15
C THR A 152 -0.13 22.10 -15.64
N ALA A 153 0.88 21.32 -16.04
CA ALA A 153 1.10 20.96 -17.43
C ALA A 153 0.07 19.90 -17.83
N ASP A 154 -0.72 20.22 -18.85
CA ASP A 154 -1.59 19.26 -19.49
C ASP A 154 -0.77 18.15 -20.17
N ARG A 155 -1.44 17.03 -20.44
CA ARG A 155 -0.81 15.85 -21.05
C ARG A 155 -0.14 16.15 -22.39
N GLN A 156 -0.72 17.01 -23.24
CA GLN A 156 -0.14 17.35 -24.54
C GLN A 156 1.15 18.15 -24.36
N ARG A 157 1.16 19.10 -23.44
CA ARG A 157 2.33 19.91 -23.10
C ARG A 157 3.48 19.07 -22.58
N VAL A 158 3.19 18.05 -21.76
CA VAL A 158 4.21 17.09 -21.30
C VAL A 158 4.81 16.31 -22.46
N LEU A 159 3.99 15.86 -23.42
CA LEU A 159 4.46 15.10 -24.59
C LEU A 159 5.33 15.96 -25.51
N VAL A 160 4.91 17.19 -25.80
CA VAL A 160 5.71 18.13 -26.61
C VAL A 160 7.05 18.43 -25.94
N ALA A 161 7.06 18.64 -24.61
CA ALA A 161 8.29 18.85 -23.87
C ALA A 161 9.22 17.63 -23.94
N ALA A 162 8.68 16.42 -23.78
CA ALA A 162 9.45 15.18 -23.89
C ALA A 162 10.04 14.99 -25.30
N ASP A 163 9.24 15.21 -26.36
CA ASP A 163 9.71 15.12 -27.75
C ASP A 163 10.81 16.16 -28.03
N SER A 164 10.65 17.40 -27.54
CA SER A 164 11.64 18.46 -27.69
C SER A 164 12.97 18.15 -27.00
N MET A 165 12.93 17.52 -25.81
CA MET A 165 14.12 17.09 -25.09
C MET A 165 14.84 15.97 -25.83
N LEU A 166 14.09 14.99 -26.35
CA LEU A 166 14.66 13.89 -27.13
C LEU A 166 15.36 14.40 -28.41
N LEU A 167 14.72 15.33 -29.12
CA LEU A 167 15.29 15.99 -30.29
C LEU A 167 16.56 16.78 -29.95
N SER A 168 16.55 17.53 -28.84
CA SER A 168 17.72 18.32 -28.41
C SER A 168 18.95 17.47 -28.07
N HIS A 169 18.75 16.19 -27.74
CA HIS A 169 19.81 15.23 -27.44
C HIS A 169 20.11 14.30 -28.64
N GLY A 170 19.64 14.65 -29.85
CA GLY A 170 19.92 13.92 -31.09
C GLY A 170 19.07 12.66 -31.30
N GLY A 171 18.07 12.41 -30.45
CA GLY A 171 17.09 11.34 -30.65
C GLY A 171 15.96 11.76 -31.59
N ASN A 172 15.42 10.84 -32.38
CA ASN A 172 14.24 11.08 -33.21
C ASN A 172 13.00 10.44 -32.58
N PRO A 173 12.01 11.19 -32.06
CA PRO A 173 10.79 10.64 -31.46
C PRO A 173 10.04 9.64 -32.36
N ALA A 174 10.10 9.82 -33.69
CA ALA A 174 9.45 8.90 -34.64
C ALA A 174 10.10 7.52 -34.70
N GLY A 175 11.34 7.38 -34.22
CA GLY A 175 12.06 6.10 -34.12
C GLY A 175 11.74 5.30 -32.84
N TRP A 176 10.91 5.83 -31.94
CA TRP A 176 10.58 5.20 -30.67
C TRP A 176 9.11 4.82 -30.60
N THR A 177 8.83 3.66 -30.01
CA THR A 177 7.45 3.24 -29.72
C THR A 177 6.91 4.09 -28.58
N ARG A 178 5.92 4.93 -28.89
CA ARG A 178 5.25 5.75 -27.88
C ARG A 178 4.29 4.89 -27.05
N LEU A 179 4.56 4.78 -25.75
CA LEU A 179 3.73 4.01 -24.82
C LEU A 179 2.54 4.82 -24.27
N THR A 180 2.42 6.09 -24.66
CA THR A 180 1.31 6.99 -24.35
C THR A 180 0.55 7.33 -25.63
N GLY A 181 -0.76 7.07 -25.66
CA GLY A 181 -1.61 7.28 -26.82
C GLY A 181 -2.09 8.72 -26.91
N THR A 182 -1.93 9.35 -28.06
CA THR A 182 -2.38 10.72 -28.35
C THR A 182 -3.70 10.76 -29.14
N GLY A 183 -4.37 9.62 -29.31
CA GLY A 183 -5.26 9.41 -30.44
C GLY A 183 -6.77 9.42 -30.21
N ALA A 184 -7.31 9.78 -29.04
CA ALA A 184 -8.76 9.60 -28.84
C ALA A 184 -9.47 10.56 -27.85
N ASP A 185 -8.93 11.73 -27.54
CA ASP A 185 -9.66 12.72 -26.73
C ASP A 185 -9.72 14.07 -27.47
N THR A 186 -10.70 14.18 -28.36
CA THR A 186 -11.36 15.47 -28.71
C THR A 186 -12.69 15.53 -27.98
#